data_AF-A0A7Y0Q385-F1
#
_entry.id   AF-A0A7Y0Q385-F1
#
_cell.length_a   1.000
_cell.length_b   1.000
_cell.length_c   1.000
_cell.angle_alpha   90.00
_cell.angle_beta   90.00
_cell.angle_gamma   90.00
#
_symmetry.space_group_name_H-M   'P 1'
#
loop_
_entity.id
_entity.type
_entity.pdbx_description
1 polymer ?
#
loop_
_entity_poly.entity_id
_entity_poly.type
_entity_poly.pdbx_seq_one_letter_code
_entity_poly.pdbx_strand_id
1 'polypeptide(L)'
;MTKYVWPLATSALVTLMGFALLVLPFALHTNAGGWTHTTDTLFWSGIGVAVIGLLSLWGWLGGLRKEMVDRGLVKAPAPTQQEETPAAPPADNLDAMLRPLAETVLRDLTAQLAAKNEAAHRGGTGA
;
A
#
# COMPACT_ATOMS: atom_id res chain seq x y z
N MET A 1 5.88 8.08 -34.58
CA MET A 1 5.45 8.84 -33.38
C MET A 1 3.96 8.60 -33.06
N THR A 2 3.06 8.63 -34.04
CA THR A 2 1.60 8.47 -33.89
C THR A 2 1.13 7.23 -33.12
N LYS A 3 1.81 6.08 -33.25
CA LYS A 3 1.46 4.84 -32.54
C LYS A 3 1.47 4.94 -31.00
N TYR A 4 2.23 5.89 -30.45
CA TYR A 4 2.33 6.13 -29.01
C TYR A 4 1.38 7.23 -28.54
N VAL A 5 1.11 8.20 -29.40
CA VAL A 5 0.23 9.33 -29.08
C VAL A 5 -1.23 8.89 -29.00
N TRP A 6 -1.66 7.97 -29.88
CA TRP A 6 -3.06 7.55 -29.93
C TRP A 6 -3.56 6.87 -28.65
N PRO A 7 -2.90 5.83 -28.10
CA PRO A 7 -3.36 5.19 -26.88
C PRO A 7 -3.25 6.11 -25.65
N LEU A 8 -2.25 6.99 -25.63
CA LEU A 8 -2.10 8.00 -24.59
C LEU A 8 -3.26 9.01 -24.63
N ALA A 9 -3.60 9.52 -25.82
CA ALA A 9 -4.69 10.46 -25.98
C ALA A 9 -6.05 9.84 -25.63
N THR A 10 -6.31 8.61 -26.06
CA THR A 10 -7.58 7.93 -25.74
C THR A 10 -7.70 7.61 -24.26
N SER A 11 -6.64 7.09 -23.62
CA SER A 11 -6.65 6.82 -22.18
C SER A 11 -6.77 8.10 -21.34
N ALA A 12 -6.10 9.18 -21.73
CA ALA A 12 -6.26 10.49 -21.09
C ALA A 12 -7.68 11.02 -21.24
N LEU A 13 -8.29 10.91 -22.42
CA LEU A 13 -9.66 11.34 -22.67
C LEU A 13 -10.67 10.54 -21.84
N VAL A 14 -10.52 9.22 -21.78
CA VAL A 14 -11.38 8.35 -20.96
C VAL A 14 -11.26 8.71 -19.49
N THR A 15 -10.04 8.97 -19.01
CA THR A 15 -9.80 9.38 -17.63
C THR A 15 -10.48 10.73 -17.33
N LEU A 16 -10.31 11.71 -18.21
CA LEU A 16 -10.98 13.03 -18.11
C LEU A 16 -12.51 12.89 -18.12
N MET A 17 -13.05 12.01 -18.96
CA MET A 17 -14.49 11.74 -19.00
C MET A 17 -14.99 11.15 -17.67
N GLY A 18 -14.23 10.23 -17.08
CA GLY A 18 -14.53 9.69 -15.74
C GLY A 18 -14.53 10.77 -14.67
N PHE A 19 -13.52 11.65 -14.65
CA PHE A 19 -13.49 12.80 -13.73
C PHE A 19 -14.63 13.79 -13.97
N ALA A 20 -15.00 14.04 -15.22
CA ALA A 20 -16.12 14.91 -15.55
C ALA A 20 -17.43 14.36 -14.97
N LEU A 21 -17.66 13.05 -15.06
CA LEU A 21 -18.83 12.38 -14.48
C LEU A 21 -18.86 12.49 -12.95
N LEU A 22 -17.70 12.44 -12.28
CA LEU A 22 -17.60 12.64 -10.83
C LEU A 22 -18.00 14.05 -10.39
N VAL A 23 -17.63 15.06 -11.17
CA VAL A 23 -17.89 16.47 -10.86
C VAL A 23 -19.32 16.88 -11.26
N LEU A 24 -19.88 16.25 -12.30
CA LEU A 24 -21.18 16.57 -12.86
C LEU A 24 -22.34 16.69 -11.85
N PRO A 25 -22.55 15.75 -10.91
CA PRO A 25 -23.68 15.85 -9.98
C PRO A 25 -23.57 17.05 -9.04
N PHE A 26 -22.35 17.48 -8.70
CA PHE A 26 -22.11 18.69 -7.89
C PHE A 26 -22.29 19.96 -8.71
N ALA A 27 -21.83 19.96 -9.97
CA ALA A 27 -22.01 21.09 -10.87
C ALA A 27 -23.50 21.34 -11.19
N LEU A 28 -24.28 20.27 -11.35
CA LEU A 28 -25.71 20.32 -11.67
C LEU A 28 -26.63 20.43 -10.43
N HIS A 29 -26.07 20.47 -9.21
CA HIS A 29 -26.84 20.51 -7.96
C HIS A 29 -27.88 19.38 -7.84
N THR A 30 -27.64 18.23 -8.47
CA THR A 30 -28.55 17.06 -8.39
C THR A 30 -28.54 16.39 -7.01
N ASN A 31 -27.67 16.88 -6.12
CA ASN A 31 -27.55 16.53 -4.72
C ASN A 31 -28.33 17.47 -3.77
N ALA A 32 -29.14 18.39 -4.29
CA ALA A 32 -29.97 19.27 -3.46
C ALA A 32 -30.97 18.44 -2.63
N GLY A 33 -30.75 18.37 -1.32
CA GLY A 33 -31.55 17.56 -0.39
C GLY A 33 -30.95 16.20 0.00
N GLY A 34 -29.76 15.85 -0.50
CA GLY A 34 -29.06 14.61 -0.14
C GLY A 34 -28.56 13.84 -1.36
N TRP A 35 -28.07 12.62 -1.12
CA TRP A 35 -27.58 11.73 -2.18
C TRP A 35 -28.78 11.16 -2.95
N THR A 36 -29.03 11.68 -4.15
CA THR A 36 -30.11 11.18 -5.01
C THR A 36 -29.64 9.98 -5.82
N HIS A 37 -30.57 9.17 -6.33
CA HIS A 37 -30.24 8.04 -7.21
C HIS A 37 -29.42 8.48 -8.44
N THR A 38 -29.70 9.67 -8.97
CA THR A 38 -28.96 10.28 -10.09
C THR A 38 -27.53 10.62 -9.69
N THR A 39 -27.33 11.22 -8.51
CA THR A 39 -25.98 11.49 -7.97
C THR A 39 -25.18 10.21 -7.77
N ASP A 40 -25.81 9.17 -7.22
CA ASP A 40 -25.15 7.89 -6.96
C ASP A 40 -24.68 7.22 -8.26
N THR A 41 -25.57 7.16 -9.24
CA THR A 41 -25.27 6.54 -10.54
C THR A 41 -24.15 7.28 -11.27
N LEU A 42 -24.20 8.61 -11.31
CA LEU A 42 -23.18 9.44 -11.98
C LEU A 42 -21.82 9.34 -11.29
N PHE A 43 -21.81 9.36 -9.95
CA PHE A 43 -20.59 9.27 -9.18
C PHE A 43 -19.92 7.89 -9.37
N TRP A 44 -20.65 6.79 -9.15
CA TRP A 44 -20.09 5.44 -9.27
C TRP A 44 -19.70 5.08 -10.71
N SER A 45 -20.48 5.50 -11.71
CA SER A 45 -20.09 5.32 -13.11
C SER A 45 -18.84 6.13 -13.45
N GLY A 46 -18.72 7.36 -12.95
CA GLY A 46 -17.52 8.18 -13.05
C GLY A 46 -16.28 7.51 -12.46
N ILE A 47 -16.40 6.90 -11.26
CA ILE A 47 -15.32 6.10 -10.66
C ILE A 47 -14.93 4.95 -11.59
N GLY A 48 -15.91 4.17 -12.06
CA GLY A 48 -15.66 3.02 -12.94
C GLY A 48 -14.92 3.42 -14.21
N VAL A 49 -15.38 4.47 -14.89
CA VAL A 49 -14.74 4.99 -16.11
C VAL A 49 -13.33 5.52 -15.82
N ALA A 50 -13.12 6.25 -14.72
CA ALA A 50 -11.82 6.76 -14.33
C ALA A 50 -10.81 5.62 -14.06
N VAL A 51 -11.25 4.56 -13.37
CA VAL A 51 -10.41 3.38 -13.09
C VAL A 51 -10.02 2.67 -14.39
N ILE A 52 -10.96 2.46 -15.32
CA ILE A 52 -10.68 1.85 -16.63
C ILE A 52 -9.67 2.69 -17.44
N GLY A 53 -9.84 4.02 -17.42
CA GLY A 53 -8.90 4.96 -18.04
C GLY A 53 -7.50 4.83 -17.44
N LEU A 54 -7.40 4.81 -16.11
CA LEU A 54 -6.13 4.66 -15.39
C LEU A 54 -5.44 3.33 -15.69
N LEU A 55 -6.17 2.23 -15.68
CA LEU A 55 -5.63 0.90 -15.98
C LEU A 55 -5.10 0.82 -17.42
N SER A 56 -5.83 1.42 -18.36
CA SER A 56 -5.40 1.50 -19.76
C SER A 56 -4.11 2.32 -19.90
N LEU A 57 -4.03 3.46 -19.21
CA LEU A 57 -2.83 4.30 -19.18
C LEU A 57 -1.64 3.55 -18.56
N TRP A 58 -1.88 2.83 -17.46
CA TRP A 58 -0.85 2.06 -16.76
C TRP A 58 -0.30 0.92 -17.64
N GLY A 59 -1.20 0.18 -18.31
CA GLY A 59 -0.82 -0.86 -19.26
C GLY A 59 0.02 -0.30 -20.41
N TRP A 60 -0.39 0.83 -20.97
CA TRP A 60 0.35 1.52 -22.01
C TRP A 60 1.75 1.98 -21.54
N LEU A 61 1.84 2.55 -20.33
CA LEU A 61 3.11 2.99 -19.74
C LEU A 61 4.06 1.81 -19.49
N GLY A 62 3.52 0.66 -19.07
CA GLY A 62 4.28 -0.59 -18.92
C GLY A 62 4.82 -1.10 -20.25
N GLY A 63 4.02 -1.07 -21.31
CA GLY A 63 4.46 -1.42 -22.67
C GLY A 63 5.54 -0.46 -23.19
N LEU A 64 5.36 0.85 -22.96
CA LEU A 64 6.35 1.86 -23.35
C LEU A 64 7.69 1.65 -22.62
N ARG A 65 7.65 1.34 -21.32
CA ARG A 65 8.87 1.02 -20.55
C ARG A 65 9.61 -0.19 -21.11
N LYS A 66 8.91 -1.27 -21.44
CA LYS A 66 9.52 -2.45 -22.07
C LYS A 66 10.23 -2.10 -23.37
N GLU A 67 9.55 -1.36 -24.24
CA GLU A 67 10.13 -0.91 -25.51
C GLU A 67 11.36 -0.01 -25.31
N MET A 68 11.35 0.88 -24.31
CA MET A 68 12.50 1.73 -23.99
C MET A 68 13.69 0.92 -23.44
N VAL A 69 13.41 -0.14 -22.68
CA VAL A 69 14.42 -1.08 -22.19
C VAL A 69 15.03 -1.86 -23.36
N ASP A 70 14.20 -2.40 -24.26
CA ASP A 70 14.67 -3.15 -25.44
C ASP A 70 15.54 -2.29 -26.36
N ARG A 71 15.23 -0.99 -26.45
CA ARG A 71 16.03 -0.01 -27.19
C ARG A 71 17.28 0.49 -26.45
N GLY A 72 17.52 0.03 -25.23
CA GLY A 72 18.67 0.43 -24.42
C GLY A 72 18.62 1.86 -23.88
N LEU A 73 17.48 2.55 -23.98
CA LEU A 73 17.29 3.93 -23.50
C LEU A 73 17.11 3.98 -21.98
N VAL A 74 16.61 2.90 -21.39
CA VAL A 74 16.39 2.77 -19.94
C VAL A 74 17.04 1.48 -19.47
N LYS A 75 17.87 1.57 -18.43
CA LYS A 75 18.44 0.37 -17.81
C LYS A 75 17.29 -0.43 -17.19
N ALA A 76 17.11 -1.68 -17.64
CA ALA A 76 16.19 -2.59 -16.98
C ALA A 76 16.53 -2.61 -15.48
N PRO A 77 15.53 -2.52 -14.58
CA PRO A 77 15.79 -2.89 -13.20
C PRO A 77 16.40 -4.30 -13.24
N ALA A 78 17.57 -4.47 -12.62
CA ALA A 78 18.19 -5.77 -12.53
C ALA A 78 17.11 -6.74 -12.04
N PRO A 79 16.96 -7.92 -12.66
CA PRO A 79 16.08 -8.92 -12.08
C PRO A 79 16.51 -9.02 -10.62
N THR A 80 15.57 -8.83 -9.69
CA THR A 80 15.79 -9.22 -8.31
C THR A 80 16.19 -10.68 -8.45
N GLN A 81 17.49 -10.95 -8.38
CA GLN A 81 17.95 -12.31 -8.20
C GLN A 81 17.15 -12.73 -6.98
N GLN A 82 16.27 -13.70 -7.20
CA GLN A 82 15.71 -14.44 -6.11
C GLN A 82 16.97 -14.98 -5.43
N GLU A 83 17.39 -14.31 -4.36
CA GLU A 83 18.39 -14.85 -3.46
C GLU A 83 17.84 -16.24 -3.17
N GLU A 84 18.52 -17.26 -3.69
CA GLU A 84 18.46 -18.59 -3.12
C GLU A 84 18.57 -18.33 -1.63
N THR A 85 17.44 -18.51 -0.93
CA THR A 85 17.39 -18.41 0.51
C THR A 85 18.57 -19.22 1.00
N PRO A 86 19.59 -18.60 1.63
CA PRO A 86 20.69 -19.36 2.19
C PRO A 86 20.04 -20.43 3.05
N ALA A 87 20.38 -21.70 2.77
CA ALA A 87 19.84 -22.84 3.49
C ALA A 87 19.75 -22.48 4.98
N ALA A 88 18.56 -22.62 5.55
CA ALA A 88 18.24 -22.19 6.90
C ALA A 88 19.42 -22.56 7.84
N PRO A 89 20.00 -21.59 8.58
CA PRO A 89 21.09 -21.88 9.48
C PRO A 89 20.63 -22.98 10.46
N PRO A 90 21.49 -23.94 10.82
CA PRO A 90 21.12 -25.03 11.72
C PRO A 90 20.50 -24.44 12.99
N ALA A 91 19.40 -25.06 13.46
CA ALA A 91 18.57 -24.57 14.57
C ALA A 91 19.36 -24.19 15.83
N ASP A 92 20.56 -24.75 16.01
CA ASP A 92 21.52 -24.42 17.06
C ASP A 92 21.93 -22.93 17.08
N ASN A 93 21.91 -22.23 15.94
CA ASN A 93 22.19 -20.78 15.87
C ASN A 93 21.01 -19.92 16.34
N LEU A 94 19.78 -20.45 16.27
CA LEU A 94 18.59 -19.72 16.70
C LEU A 94 18.55 -19.60 18.23
N ASP A 95 18.89 -20.67 18.94
CA ASP A 95 19.04 -20.64 20.39
C ASP A 95 20.11 -19.64 20.84
N ALA A 96 21.25 -19.57 20.14
CA ALA A 96 22.29 -18.59 20.43
C ALA A 96 21.83 -17.13 20.20
N MET A 97 21.04 -16.88 19.16
CA MET A 97 20.50 -15.54 18.85
C MET A 97 19.33 -15.14 19.77
N LEU A 98 18.55 -16.11 20.25
CA LEU A 98 17.38 -15.88 21.11
C LEU A 98 17.76 -15.81 22.60
N ARG A 99 18.90 -16.38 23.00
CA ARG A 99 19.41 -16.34 24.38
C ARG A 99 19.49 -14.93 24.99
N PRO A 100 20.09 -13.91 24.33
CA PRO A 100 20.15 -12.58 24.91
C PRO A 100 18.78 -11.90 25.04
N LEU A 101 17.84 -12.20 24.13
CA LEU A 101 16.46 -11.68 24.19
C LEU A 101 15.68 -12.34 25.34
N ALA A 102 15.78 -13.67 25.48
CA ALA A 102 15.16 -14.42 26.56
C ALA A 102 15.70 -13.98 27.94
N GLU A 103 17.01 -13.75 28.05
CA GLU A 103 17.63 -13.26 29.28
C GLU A 103 17.19 -11.84 29.64
N THR A 104 17.00 -10.98 28.63
CA THR A 104 16.49 -9.62 28.83
C THR A 104 15.04 -9.63 29.32
N VAL A 105 14.19 -10.46 28.70
CA VAL A 105 12.78 -10.60 29.12
C VAL A 105 12.67 -11.21 30.52
N LEU A 106 13.50 -12.21 30.84
CA LEU A 106 13.52 -12.80 32.17
C LEU A 106 13.96 -11.79 33.24
N ARG A 107 14.97 -10.97 32.94
CA ARG A 107 15.43 -9.90 33.83
C ARG A 107 14.35 -8.84 34.05
N ASP A 108 13.62 -8.46 33.01
CA ASP A 108 12.51 -7.50 33.10
C ASP A 108 11.35 -8.03 33.96
N LEU A 109 10.94 -9.29 33.74
CA LEU A 109 9.90 -9.92 34.55
C LEU A 109 10.31 -10.04 36.03
N THR A 110 11.59 -10.33 36.30
CA THR A 110 12.11 -10.39 37.67
C THR A 110 12.09 -9.01 38.33
N ALA A 111 12.45 -7.95 37.60
CA ALA A 111 12.39 -6.58 38.10
C ALA A 111 10.95 -6.12 38.37
N GLN A 112 10.01 -6.45 37.48
CA GLN A 112 8.58 -6.14 37.67
C GLN A 112 8.01 -6.87 38.89
N LEU A 113 8.40 -8.12 39.12
CA LEU A 113 7.95 -8.89 40.28
C LEU A 113 8.51 -8.30 41.59
N ALA A 114 9.78 -7.89 41.59
CA ALA A 114 10.40 -7.23 42.74
C ALA A 114 9.72 -5.89 43.05
N ALA A 115 9.50 -5.04 42.05
CA ALA A 115 8.79 -3.78 42.21
C ALA A 115 7.36 -3.96 42.72
N LYS A 116 6.66 -5.01 42.25
CA LYS A 116 5.31 -5.35 42.72
C LYS A 116 5.31 -5.80 44.18
N ASN A 117 6.28 -6.59 44.61
CA ASN A 117 6.42 -7.00 46.01
C ASN A 117 6.77 -5.82 46.93
N GLU A 118 7.62 -4.89 46.49
CA GLU A 118 7.90 -3.66 47.25
C GLU A 118 6.67 -2.76 47.38
N ALA A 119 5.87 -2.63 46.31
CA ALA A 119 4.60 -1.91 46.35
C ALA A 119 3.59 -2.58 47.30
N ALA A 120 3.54 -3.91 47.34
CA ALA A 120 2.69 -4.66 48.26
C ALA A 120 3.11 -4.49 49.72
N HIS A 121 4.41 -4.42 50.02
CA HIS A 121 4.91 -4.17 51.38
C HIS A 121 4.71 -2.71 51.83
N ARG A 122 4.80 -1.73 50.92
CA ARG A 122 4.56 -0.32 51.24
C ARG A 122 3.06 0.01 51.44
N GLY A 123 2.16 -0.78 50.84
CA GLY A 123 0.71 -0.65 51.03
C GLY A 123 0.15 -1.35 52.28
N GLY A 124 0.98 -2.10 53.03
CA GLY A 124 0.55 -2.88 54.20
C GLY A 124 0.73 -2.21 55.57
N THR A 125 1.39 -1.05 55.67
CA THR A 125 1.59 -0.29 56.92
C THR A 125 0.65 0.91 57.03
N GLY A 126 -0.62 0.71 56.67
CA GLY A 126 -1.68 1.71 56.77
C GLY A 126 -2.99 1.09 57.21
N ALA A 127 -2.98 0.38 58.33
CA ALA A 127 -4.16 -0.03 59.09
C ALA A 127 -3.85 0.14 60.59
#